data_AF-A0A7S3NV87-F1
#
_entry.id   AF-A0A7S3NV87-F1
#
_cell.length_a   1.000
_cell.length_b   1.000
_cell.length_c   1.000
_cell.angle_alpha   90.00
_cell.angle_beta   90.00
_cell.angle_gamma   90.00
#
_symmetry.space_group_name_H-M   'P 1'
#
loop_
_entity.id
_entity.type
_entity.pdbx_description
1 polymer ?
#
loop_
_entity_poly.entity_id
_entity_poly.type
_entity_poly.pdbx_seq_one_letter_code
_entity_poly.pdbx_strand_id
1 'polypeptide(L)'
;IVKANALSRGRGIYLIDSPAQVNMESPCVVSKYISNPLLINGHKFDLRLYVLVTSFDPLRIYLYKEGLARFCSEKYNLDKPLKNKFMHLTNYSINKKNSKYVKNVDEDDA
;
A
#
# COMPACT_ATOMS: atom_id res chain seq x y z
N ILE A 1 6.29 10.14 -3.68
CA ILE A 1 5.08 9.38 -4.10
C ILE A 1 3.91 10.35 -4.20
N VAL A 2 3.19 10.33 -5.31
CA VAL A 2 2.05 11.20 -5.58
C VAL A 2 0.77 10.41 -5.40
N LYS A 3 -0.20 10.99 -4.69
CA LYS A 3 -1.52 10.40 -4.44
C LYS A 3 -2.59 11.39 -4.92
N ALA A 4 -3.45 10.95 -5.84
CA ALA A 4 -4.59 11.75 -6.27
C ALA A 4 -5.58 12.00 -5.12
N ASN A 5 -6.22 13.17 -5.12
CA ASN A 5 -7.21 13.51 -4.10
C ASN A 5 -8.42 12.55 -4.15
N ALA A 6 -8.90 12.14 -2.98
CA ALA A 6 -10.11 11.33 -2.78
C ALA A 6 -10.19 9.99 -3.57
N LEU A 7 -9.09 9.47 -4.13
CA LEU A 7 -9.09 8.17 -4.79
C LEU A 7 -8.78 7.01 -3.83
N SER A 8 -9.41 5.86 -4.11
CA SER A 8 -9.23 4.61 -3.36
C SER A 8 -8.65 3.50 -4.24
N ARG A 9 -8.28 2.36 -3.62
CA ARG A 9 -7.79 1.13 -4.30
C ARG A 9 -6.46 1.29 -5.05
N GLY A 10 -5.65 2.28 -4.66
CA GLY A 10 -4.36 2.57 -5.28
C GLY A 10 -4.43 3.22 -6.67
N ARG A 11 -5.63 3.67 -7.09
CA ARG A 11 -5.82 4.38 -8.36
C ARG A 11 -5.15 5.75 -8.31
N GLY A 12 -4.54 6.16 -9.42
CA GLY A 12 -3.88 7.47 -9.53
C GLY A 12 -2.60 7.61 -8.70
N ILE A 13 -2.11 6.55 -8.04
CA ILE A 13 -0.85 6.58 -7.31
C ILE A 13 0.29 6.26 -8.27
N TYR A 14 1.34 7.08 -8.21
CA TYR A 14 2.59 6.89 -8.94
C TYR A 14 3.77 7.42 -8.13
N LEU A 15 4.95 6.89 -8.43
CA LEU A 15 6.20 7.35 -7.86
C LEU A 15 6.85 8.30 -8.87
N ILE A 16 7.58 9.27 -8.32
CA ILE A 16 8.34 10.28 -9.05
C ILE A 16 9.71 10.38 -8.39
N ASP A 17 10.73 10.68 -9.18
CA ASP A 17 12.08 11.01 -8.73
C ASP A 17 12.38 12.51 -8.82
N SER A 18 11.58 13.25 -9.59
CA SER A 18 11.67 14.70 -9.74
C SER A 18 10.30 15.37 -9.58
N PRO A 19 10.21 16.52 -8.88
CA PRO A 19 8.98 17.30 -8.79
C PRO A 19 8.39 17.71 -10.16
N ALA A 20 9.22 17.81 -11.20
CA ALA A 20 8.77 18.13 -12.56
C ALA A 20 7.83 17.07 -13.17
N GLN A 21 7.79 15.85 -12.61
CA GLN A 21 6.91 14.77 -13.06
C GLN A 21 5.50 14.84 -12.43
N VAL A 22 5.23 15.79 -11.54
CA VAL A 22 3.91 15.94 -10.92
C VAL A 22 2.94 16.52 -11.95
N ASN A 23 1.84 15.80 -12.22
CA ASN A 23 0.72 16.39 -12.96
C ASN A 23 0.00 17.43 -12.08
N MET A 24 0.04 18.70 -12.50
CA MET A 24 -0.57 19.84 -11.80
C MET A 24 -2.03 20.11 -12.19
N GLU A 25 -2.59 19.39 -13.16
CA GLU A 25 -3.98 19.55 -13.64
C GLU A 25 -5.03 19.09 -12.64
N SER A 26 -4.64 18.37 -11.58
CA SER A 26 -5.56 17.85 -10.58
C SER A 26 -4.95 17.90 -9.18
N PRO A 27 -5.77 18.20 -8.15
CA PRO A 27 -5.31 18.21 -6.76
C PRO A 27 -4.68 16.86 -6.38
N CYS A 28 -3.49 16.92 -5.81
CA CYS A 28 -2.78 15.73 -5.33
C CYS A 28 -2.01 16.04 -4.04
N VAL A 29 -1.64 14.98 -3.33
CA VAL A 29 -0.71 15.05 -2.20
C VAL A 29 0.59 14.39 -2.63
N VAL A 30 1.68 15.16 -2.53
CA VAL A 30 3.04 14.65 -2.67
C VAL A 30 3.58 14.33 -1.29
N SER A 31 4.06 13.11 -1.11
CA SER A 31 4.62 12.63 0.15
C SER A 31 5.98 11.98 -0.09
N LYS A 32 6.89 12.13 0.88
CA LYS A 32 8.19 11.44 0.86
C LYS A 32 7.97 9.94 0.76
N TYR A 33 8.59 9.30 -0.23
CA TYR A 33 8.52 7.85 -0.36
C TYR A 33 9.48 7.20 0.65
N ILE A 34 9.01 6.19 1.37
CA ILE A 34 9.84 5.36 2.23
C ILE A 34 10.60 4.39 1.32
N SER A 35 11.85 4.73 1.02
CA SER A 35 12.74 3.97 0.14
C SER A 35 13.43 2.79 0.84
N ASN A 36 13.53 2.80 2.16
CA ASN A 36 14.06 1.67 2.93
C ASN A 36 12.98 1.04 3.82
N PRO A 37 11.96 0.38 3.25
CA PRO A 37 10.93 -0.29 4.03
C PRO A 37 11.47 -1.59 4.65
N LEU A 38 10.88 -2.00 5.77
CA LEU A 38 11.05 -3.37 6.25
C LEU A 38 10.52 -4.35 5.19
N LEU A 39 11.30 -5.40 4.92
CA LEU A 39 10.96 -6.45 3.97
C LEU A 39 10.81 -7.78 4.69
N ILE A 40 9.85 -8.57 4.25
CA ILE A 40 9.73 -9.98 4.65
C ILE A 40 9.86 -10.80 3.36
N ASN A 41 10.78 -11.75 3.34
CA ASN A 41 11.11 -12.56 2.15
C ASN A 41 11.39 -11.69 0.90
N GLY A 42 11.98 -10.50 1.10
CA GLY A 42 12.28 -9.54 0.03
C GLY A 42 11.08 -8.77 -0.51
N HIS A 43 9.88 -8.92 0.07
CA HIS A 43 8.67 -8.21 -0.36
C HIS A 43 8.34 -7.06 0.60
N LYS A 44 7.98 -5.92 0.01
CA LYS A 44 7.43 -4.79 0.76
C LYS A 44 6.01 -5.14 1.22
N PHE A 45 5.64 -4.74 2.42
CA PHE A 45 4.31 -4.94 2.96
C PHE A 45 3.82 -3.73 3.76
N ASP A 46 2.52 -3.71 4.05
CA ASP A 46 1.94 -2.84 5.06
C ASP A 46 1.01 -3.64 5.98
N LEU A 47 0.73 -3.09 7.16
CA LEU A 47 -0.22 -3.65 8.10
C LEU A 47 -1.54 -2.88 8.04
N ARG A 48 -2.63 -3.60 7.82
CA ARG A 48 -3.99 -3.12 8.03
C ARG A 48 -4.43 -3.49 9.44
N LEU A 49 -4.47 -2.47 10.29
CA LEU A 49 -5.03 -2.57 11.64
C LEU A 49 -6.49 -2.11 11.61
N TYR A 50 -7.36 -2.78 12.38
CA TYR A 50 -8.76 -2.42 12.52
C TYR A 50 -8.98 -1.72 13.85
N VAL A 51 -9.56 -0.51 13.80
CA VAL A 51 -9.79 0.34 14.97
C VAL A 51 -11.28 0.66 15.07
N LEU A 52 -11.87 0.45 16.24
CA LEU A 52 -13.25 0.80 16.57
C LEU A 52 -13.26 2.02 17.49
N VAL A 53 -13.95 3.08 17.09
CA VAL A 53 -14.20 4.26 17.94
C VAL A 53 -15.66 4.22 18.37
N THR A 54 -15.92 4.13 19.67
CA THR A 54 -17.30 4.00 20.20
C THR A 54 -17.82 5.26 20.86
N SER A 55 -16.95 6.20 21.21
CA SER A 55 -17.31 7.47 21.83
C SER A 55 -16.23 8.49 21.55
N PHE A 56 -16.62 9.75 21.35
CA PHE A 56 -15.71 10.88 21.17
C PHE A 56 -15.59 11.74 22.44
N ASP A 57 -16.59 11.65 23.34
CA ASP A 57 -16.59 12.34 24.62
C ASP A 57 -17.35 11.51 25.68
N PRO A 58 -16.65 10.80 26.59
CA PRO A 58 -15.20 10.66 26.63
C PRO A 58 -14.70 9.78 25.47
N LEU A 59 -13.53 10.12 24.90
CA LEU A 59 -12.94 9.36 23.80
C LEU A 59 -12.71 7.89 24.18
N ARG A 60 -13.28 6.97 23.41
CA ARG A 60 -13.11 5.51 23.55
C ARG A 60 -12.74 4.88 22.22
N ILE A 61 -11.55 4.28 22.16
CA ILE A 61 -10.95 3.66 20.97
C ILE A 61 -10.45 2.26 21.32
N TYR A 62 -10.73 1.29 20.45
CA TYR A 62 -10.32 -0.11 20.59
C TYR A 62 -9.55 -0.55 19.34
N LEU A 63 -8.43 -1.24 19.54
CA LEU A 63 -7.69 -1.92 18.48
C LEU A 63 -8.12 -3.39 18.45
N TYR A 64 -8.56 -3.87 17.28
CA TYR A 64 -8.86 -5.29 17.12
C TYR A 64 -7.58 -6.13 17.20
N LYS A 65 -7.69 -7.35 17.73
CA LYS A 65 -6.52 -8.23 17.94
C LYS A 65 -5.89 -8.70 16.62
N GLU A 66 -6.73 -8.95 15.62
CA GLU A 66 -6.28 -9.39 14.31
C GLU A 66 -6.15 -8.22 13.32
N GLY A 67 -5.31 -8.42 12.31
CA GLY A 67 -5.09 -7.49 11.21
C GLY A 67 -4.68 -8.20 9.94
N LEU A 68 -4.38 -7.45 8.87
CA LEU A 68 -3.88 -8.03 7.62
C LEU A 68 -2.49 -7.50 7.31
N ALA A 69 -1.54 -8.41 7.07
CA ALA A 69 -0.30 -8.08 6.38
C ALA A 69 -0.54 -8.14 4.87
N ARG A 70 -0.31 -7.03 4.17
CA ARG A 70 -0.59 -6.89 2.74
C ARG A 70 0.71 -6.75 1.98
N PHE A 71 1.05 -7.79 1.24
CA PHE A 71 2.32 -7.89 0.53
C PHE A 71 2.20 -7.37 -0.91
N CYS A 72 3.29 -6.75 -1.37
CA CYS A 72 3.58 -6.60 -2.78
C CYS A 72 3.83 -7.98 -3.41
N SER A 73 3.41 -8.16 -4.65
CA SER A 73 3.56 -9.42 -5.41
C SER A 73 4.92 -9.54 -6.11
N GLU A 74 5.74 -8.49 -6.07
CA GLU A 74 7.12 -8.52 -6.55
C GLU A 74 8.12 -8.11 -5.47
N LYS A 75 9.32 -8.71 -5.55
CA LYS A 75 10.45 -8.39 -4.67
C LYS A 75 10.84 -6.92 -4.82
N TYR A 76 11.07 -6.29 -3.68
CA TYR A 76 11.46 -4.89 -3.59
C TYR A 76 12.89 -4.69 -4.10
N ASN A 77 13.06 -3.75 -5.03
CA ASN A 77 14.35 -3.36 -5.58
C ASN A 77 14.26 -1.92 -6.11
N LEU A 78 15.09 -1.01 -5.60
CA LEU A 78 15.13 0.40 -6.02
C LEU A 78 15.95 0.65 -7.29
N ASP A 79 16.80 -0.28 -7.69
CA ASP A 79 17.56 -0.21 -8.94
C ASP A 79 16.66 -0.44 -10.17
N LYS A 80 15.42 -0.88 -9.95
CA LYS A 80 14.41 -1.06 -11.00
C LYS A 80 13.56 0.19 -11.20
N PRO A 81 12.98 0.39 -12.41
CA PRO A 81 12.13 1.53 -12.68
C PRO A 81 10.94 1.65 -11.71
N LEU A 82 10.72 2.85 -11.18
CA LEU A 82 9.65 3.19 -10.23
C LEU A 82 8.22 2.98 -10.76
N LYS A 83 8.07 2.68 -12.05
CA LYS A 83 6.80 2.42 -12.74
C LYS A 83 6.14 1.10 -12.28
N ASN A 84 6.91 0.17 -11.71
CA ASN A 84 6.39 -1.13 -11.29
C ASN A 84 5.53 -1.03 -10.01
N LYS A 85 4.22 -0.92 -10.19
CA LYS A 85 3.26 -0.77 -9.09
C LYS A 85 3.18 -2.01 -8.20
N PHE A 86 3.42 -3.21 -8.74
CA PHE A 86 3.36 -4.48 -7.99
C PHE A 86 4.48 -4.63 -6.96
N MET A 87 5.53 -3.81 -7.08
CA MET A 87 6.66 -3.76 -6.15
C MET A 87 6.49 -2.67 -5.08
N HIS A 88 5.93 -1.53 -5.46
CA HIS A 88 5.92 -0.34 -4.60
C HIS A 88 4.60 -0.12 -3.86
N LEU A 89 3.49 -0.68 -4.36
CA LEU A 89 2.14 -0.52 -3.83
C LEU A 89 1.59 -1.86 -3.35
N THR A 90 1.24 -1.91 -2.07
CA THR A 90 0.77 -3.10 -1.34
C THR A 90 -0.75 -3.34 -1.46
N ASN A 91 -1.47 -2.49 -2.20
CA ASN A 91 -2.92 -2.61 -2.35
C ASN A 91 -3.30 -3.95 -2.99
N TYR A 92 -4.17 -4.71 -2.33
CA TYR A 92 -4.73 -5.96 -2.88
C TYR A 92 -5.34 -5.77 -4.28
N SER A 93 -6.09 -4.67 -4.49
CA SER A 93 -6.70 -4.34 -5.79
C SER A 93 -5.71 -4.19 -6.95
N ILE A 94 -4.44 -3.89 -6.64
CA ILE A 94 -3.34 -3.85 -7.60
C ILE A 94 -2.71 -5.24 -7.68
N ASN A 95 -2.21 -5.77 -6.56
CA ASN A 95 -1.42 -7.01 -6.57
C ASN A 95 -2.19 -8.23 -7.06
N LYS A 96 -3.50 -8.33 -6.81
CA LYS A 96 -4.33 -9.44 -7.31
C LYS A 96 -4.35 -9.57 -8.84
N LYS A 97 -3.93 -8.52 -9.57
CA LYS A 97 -3.82 -8.51 -11.03
C LYS A 97 -2.47 -9.01 -11.54
N ASN A 98 -1.49 -9.20 -10.66
CA ASN A 98 -0.19 -9.75 -11.04
C ASN A 98 -0.30 -11.28 -11.12
N SER A 99 0.32 -11.88 -12.14
CA SER A 99 0.39 -13.33 -12.27
C SER A 99 1.18 -14.00 -11.14
N LYS A 100 2.08 -13.28 -10.48
CA LYS A 100 2.87 -13.75 -9.33
C LYS A 100 2.13 -13.64 -7.99
N TYR A 101 0.88 -13.19 -7.99
CA TYR A 101 0.11 -13.05 -6.76
C TYR A 101 -0.29 -14.41 -6.21
N VAL A 102 0.19 -14.71 -5.01
CA VAL A 102 -0.23 -15.87 -4.24
C VAL A 102 -1.48 -15.49 -3.44
N LYS A 103 -2.58 -16.21 -3.66
CA LYS A 103 -3.79 -16.05 -2.84
C LYS A 103 -3.53 -16.68 -1.48
N ASN A 104 -4.04 -16.04 -0.43
CA ASN A 104 -4.16 -16.70 0.85
C ASN A 104 -5.23 -17.79 0.69
N VAL A 105 -4.86 -19.01 1.01
CA VAL A 105 -5.77 -20.12 1.27
C VAL A 105 -5.98 -20.14 2.78
N ASP A 106 -7.23 -20.24 3.21
CA ASP A 106 -7.54 -20.39 4.63
C ASP A 106 -7.09 -21.80 5.07
N GLU A 107 -6.69 -21.97 6.33
CA GLU A 107 -6.20 -23.27 6.85
C GLU A 107 -7.24 -24.38 6.72
N ASP A 108 -8.54 -24.03 6.67
CA ASP A 108 -9.65 -24.97 6.50
C ASP A 108 -9.85 -25.44 5.03
N ASP A 109 -9.15 -24.83 4.07
CA ASP A 109 -9.24 -25.14 2.62
C ASP A 109 -8.03 -25.96 2.10
N ALA A 110 -7.14 -26.42 3.00
CA ALA A 110 -5.88 -27.13 2.68
C ALA A 110 -5.95 -28.66 2.88
#